data_AF-A0A939U5F7-F1
#
_entry.id   AF-A0A939U5F7-F1
#
_cell.length_a   1.000
_cell.length_b   1.000
_cell.length_c   1.000
_cell.angle_alpha   90.00
_cell.angle_beta   90.00
_cell.angle_gamma   90.00
#
_symmetry.space_group_name_H-M   'P 1'
#
loop_
_entity.id
_entity.type
_entity.pdbx_description
1 polymer ?
#
loop_
_entity_poly.entity_id
_entity_poly.type
_entity_poly.pdbx_seq_one_letter_code
_entity_poly.pdbx_strand_id
1 'polypeptide(L)'
;MLKIYYSLRLKMASRICRDLGVVTLLVLAFLCLVVYGLCYIDAKYRLVAFVVIAFLMLQARGDRMFLESQFGKRYKWLLVSDTLIVALPFVVLAIIYSDWLFLPIIIALAIVFPFLPRYNSGITIPSFPLFLKGSYEFQMFFRLAVIPWIVLLVMSVTGLIYDNIRITEVATGMICLGLMGAFSTPPDKNWMLNYRSALHFLKMKTEQIAVASGVLLLPFLVLLLLGGVSWVSVVCVYLAETILLIEVEMLRFTMADNQLMMIFVLVPLIFVAYFSIGIPYVFILSVMLLAWIMFKGYSYISNVVIND
;
A
#
# COMPACT_ATOMS: atom_id res chain seq x y z
N MET A 1 11.32 21.33 25.28
CA MET A 1 10.17 21.10 24.38
C MET A 1 10.57 20.32 23.13
N LEU A 2 11.28 20.91 22.15
CA LEU A 2 11.78 20.18 20.95
C LEU A 2 12.61 18.94 21.31
N LYS A 3 13.52 19.05 22.28
CA LYS A 3 14.32 17.92 22.80
C LYS A 3 13.45 16.77 23.32
N ILE A 4 12.34 17.08 23.99
CA ILE A 4 11.42 16.07 24.55
C ILE A 4 10.67 15.38 23.41
N TYR A 5 10.14 16.16 22.47
CA TYR A 5 9.46 15.64 21.28
C TYR A 5 10.37 14.71 20.45
N TYR A 6 11.58 15.16 20.11
CA TYR A 6 12.53 14.34 19.35
C TYR A 6 13.03 13.13 20.14
N SER A 7 13.20 13.23 21.46
CA SER A 7 13.53 12.07 22.29
C SER A 7 12.41 11.02 22.29
N LEU A 8 11.14 11.44 22.25
CA LEU A 8 9.99 10.56 22.12
C LEU A 8 9.94 9.92 20.74
N ARG A 9 10.11 10.69 19.66
CA ARG A 9 10.18 10.16 18.29
C ARG A 9 11.33 9.17 18.11
N LEU A 10 12.51 9.46 18.64
CA LEU A 10 13.65 8.54 18.62
C LEU A 10 13.40 7.28 19.46
N LYS A 11 12.76 7.41 20.64
CA LYS A 11 12.37 6.24 21.44
C LYS A 11 11.31 5.40 20.72
N MET A 12 10.35 6.01 20.04
CA MET A 12 9.37 5.30 19.22
C MET A 12 10.05 4.58 18.06
N ALA A 13 10.91 5.27 17.30
CA ALA A 13 11.67 4.65 16.22
C ALA A 13 12.56 3.52 16.73
N SER A 14 13.25 3.71 17.86
CA SER A 14 14.09 2.68 18.48
C SER A 14 13.29 1.48 18.97
N ARG A 15 12.08 1.69 19.52
CA ARG A 15 11.15 0.60 19.86
C ARG A 15 10.73 -0.14 18.61
N ILE A 16 10.28 0.56 17.57
CA ILE A 16 9.96 -0.04 16.27
C ILE A 16 11.14 -0.86 15.75
N CYS A 17 12.36 -0.32 15.72
CA CYS A 17 13.55 -1.04 15.28
C CYS A 17 13.88 -2.27 16.15
N ARG A 18 13.67 -2.19 17.47
CA ARG A 18 13.92 -3.31 18.39
C ARG A 18 12.85 -4.39 18.24
N ASP A 19 11.60 -3.99 18.09
CA ASP A 19 10.46 -4.87 17.91
C ASP A 19 10.54 -5.56 16.53
N LEU A 20 11.00 -4.84 15.49
CA LEU A 20 11.21 -5.36 14.14
C LEU A 20 12.49 -6.24 13.99
N GLY A 21 13.45 -6.15 14.91
CA GLY A 21 14.66 -6.96 14.91
C GLY A 21 15.47 -6.88 13.60
N VAL A 22 15.82 -8.03 13.01
CA VAL A 22 16.58 -8.13 11.73
C VAL A 22 15.82 -7.51 10.55
N VAL A 23 14.49 -7.46 10.59
CA VAL A 23 13.66 -6.84 9.54
C VAL A 23 13.94 -5.34 9.41
N THR A 24 14.37 -4.71 10.50
CA THR A 24 14.82 -3.32 10.47
C THR A 24 15.94 -3.12 9.46
N LEU A 25 16.85 -4.09 9.30
CA LEU A 25 17.92 -4.02 8.31
C LEU A 25 17.37 -4.06 6.89
N LEU A 26 16.33 -4.87 6.62
CA LEU A 26 15.67 -4.92 5.32
C LEU A 26 14.90 -3.63 5.02
N VAL A 27 14.18 -3.08 5.99
CA VAL A 27 13.46 -1.80 5.84
C VAL A 27 14.45 -0.66 5.60
N LEU A 28 15.56 -0.63 6.34
CA LEU A 28 16.64 0.34 6.11
C LEU A 28 17.29 0.14 4.74
N ALA A 29 17.55 -1.10 4.33
CA ALA A 29 18.10 -1.41 3.00
C ALA A 29 17.15 -0.96 1.88
N PHE A 30 15.85 -1.17 2.04
CA PHE A 30 14.83 -0.68 1.11
C PHE A 30 14.80 0.85 1.06
N LEU A 31 14.83 1.53 2.21
CA LEU A 31 14.92 3.00 2.26
C LEU A 31 16.20 3.50 1.56
N CYS A 32 17.33 2.82 1.77
CA CYS A 32 18.59 3.11 1.08
C CYS A 32 18.46 2.91 -0.44
N LEU A 33 17.78 1.85 -0.90
CA LEU A 33 17.50 1.62 -2.32
C LEU A 33 16.60 2.71 -2.92
N VAL A 34 15.58 3.16 -2.19
CA VAL A 34 14.73 4.28 -2.63
C VAL A 34 15.56 5.55 -2.77
N VAL A 35 16.39 5.89 -1.78
CA VAL A 35 17.29 7.05 -1.84
C VAL A 35 18.30 6.91 -2.99
N TYR A 36 18.85 5.71 -3.20
CA TYR A 36 19.73 5.42 -4.32
C TYR A 36 19.03 5.59 -5.67
N GLY A 37 17.78 5.13 -5.80
CA GLY A 37 16.96 5.33 -7.00
C GLY A 37 16.74 6.81 -7.31
N LEU A 38 16.57 7.67 -6.29
CA LEU A 38 16.45 9.11 -6.47
C LEU A 38 17.69 9.75 -7.12
N CYS A 39 18.88 9.14 -7.00
CA CYS A 39 20.10 9.65 -7.63
C CYS A 39 20.03 9.60 -9.17
N TYR A 40 19.27 8.66 -9.75
CA TYR A 40 19.19 8.43 -11.20
C TYR A 40 18.06 9.18 -11.90
N ILE A 41 17.24 9.89 -11.14
CA ILE A 41 16.01 10.54 -11.61
C ILE A 41 16.27 12.03 -11.83
N ASP A 42 15.77 12.64 -12.92
CA ASP A 42 15.92 14.09 -13.15
C ASP A 42 15.39 14.96 -12.00
N ALA A 43 15.98 16.15 -11.83
CA ALA A 43 15.64 17.12 -10.78
C ALA A 43 14.13 17.44 -10.70
N LYS A 44 13.46 17.57 -11.85
CA LYS A 44 12.01 17.84 -11.93
C LYS A 44 11.18 16.73 -11.28
N TYR A 45 11.54 15.47 -11.50
CA TYR A 45 10.83 14.32 -10.94
C TYR A 45 11.19 14.11 -9.46
N ARG A 46 12.42 14.44 -9.04
CA ARG A 46 12.79 14.49 -7.61
C ARG A 46 11.94 15.50 -6.84
N LEU A 47 11.70 16.68 -7.41
CA LEU A 47 10.81 17.68 -6.82
C LEU A 47 9.38 17.15 -6.69
N VAL A 48 8.84 16.54 -7.74
CA VAL A 48 7.50 15.92 -7.72
C VAL A 48 7.41 14.85 -6.64
N ALA A 49 8.41 13.97 -6.53
CA ALA A 49 8.47 12.95 -5.50
C ALA A 49 8.44 13.56 -4.09
N PHE A 50 9.21 14.62 -3.83
CA PHE A 50 9.17 15.35 -2.56
C PHE A 50 7.79 15.93 -2.27
N VAL A 51 7.17 16.59 -3.25
CA VAL A 51 5.82 17.18 -3.14
C VAL A 51 4.79 16.10 -2.77
N VAL A 52 4.83 14.95 -3.44
CA VAL A 52 3.92 13.82 -3.17
C VAL A 52 4.13 13.30 -1.75
N ILE A 53 5.37 13.06 -1.35
CA ILE A 53 5.68 12.55 0.00
C ILE A 53 5.23 13.56 1.08
N ALA A 54 5.56 14.84 0.92
CA ALA A 54 5.19 15.90 1.85
C ALA A 54 3.66 16.04 1.96
N PHE A 55 2.95 15.94 0.83
CA PHE A 55 1.49 15.95 0.81
C PHE A 55 0.89 14.74 1.52
N LEU A 56 1.39 13.52 1.23
CA LEU A 56 0.92 12.29 1.87
C LEU A 56 1.14 12.34 3.38
N MET A 57 2.29 12.86 3.84
CA MET A 57 2.55 13.03 5.27
C MET A 57 1.61 14.04 5.93
N LEU A 58 1.24 15.12 5.24
CA LEU A 58 0.23 16.06 5.73
C LEU A 58 -1.14 15.39 5.89
N GLN A 59 -1.54 14.53 4.94
CA GLN A 59 -2.84 13.86 4.98
C GLN A 59 -2.88 12.66 5.94
N ALA A 60 -1.79 11.91 6.08
CA ALA A 60 -1.72 10.72 6.94
C ALA A 60 -1.55 11.04 8.43
N ARG A 61 -1.22 12.29 8.80
CA ARG A 61 -0.98 12.68 10.18
C ARG A 61 -2.25 12.74 11.03
N GLY A 62 -2.42 11.73 11.89
CA GLY A 62 -3.49 11.66 12.90
C GLY A 62 -3.17 12.35 14.24
N ASP A 63 -1.91 12.73 14.48
CA ASP A 63 -1.42 13.25 15.77
C ASP A 63 -1.57 14.78 15.94
N ARG A 64 -2.14 15.49 14.95
CA ARG A 64 -2.23 16.95 14.95
C ARG A 64 -3.04 17.52 16.12
N MET A 65 -4.16 16.90 16.47
CA MET A 65 -4.97 17.33 17.64
C MET A 65 -4.21 17.15 18.95
N PHE A 66 -3.45 16.06 19.08
CA PHE A 66 -2.56 15.85 20.22
C PHE A 66 -1.45 16.89 20.27
N LEU A 67 -0.80 17.18 19.13
CA LEU A 67 0.26 18.18 19.07
C LEU A 67 -0.26 19.60 19.34
N GLU A 68 -1.45 19.93 18.86
CA GLU A 68 -2.09 21.23 19.09
C GLU A 68 -2.48 21.41 20.56
N SER A 69 -3.06 20.39 21.20
CA SER A 69 -3.40 20.45 22.63
C SER A 69 -2.16 20.54 23.53
N GLN A 70 -1.09 19.82 23.22
CA GLN A 70 0.12 19.77 24.06
C GLN A 70 1.08 20.95 23.82
N PHE A 71 1.19 21.45 22.59
CA PHE A 71 2.19 22.47 22.22
C PHE A 71 1.59 23.82 21.81
N GLY A 72 0.26 23.96 21.80
CA GLY A 72 -0.43 25.18 21.40
C GLY A 72 0.03 25.70 20.04
N LYS A 73 0.08 27.01 19.84
CA LYS A 73 0.47 27.64 18.55
C LYS A 73 1.86 27.23 18.02
N ARG A 74 2.73 26.65 18.86
CA ARG A 74 4.09 26.20 18.47
C ARG A 74 4.09 24.85 17.75
N TYR A 75 2.98 24.12 17.71
CA TYR A 75 2.89 22.84 17.01
C TYR A 75 3.26 22.96 15.52
N LYS A 76 2.92 24.08 14.86
CA LYS A 76 3.22 24.31 13.43
C LYS A 76 4.71 24.34 13.13
N TRP A 77 5.51 24.97 13.99
CA TRP A 77 6.98 25.00 13.84
C TRP A 77 7.61 23.62 14.00
N LEU A 78 6.97 22.78 14.80
CA LEU A 78 7.38 21.40 15.03
C LEU A 78 6.96 20.48 13.86
N LEU A 79 5.87 20.81 13.16
CA LEU A 79 5.54 20.20 11.87
C LEU A 79 6.53 20.61 10.77
N VAL A 80 6.97 21.88 10.74
CA VAL A 80 8.00 22.39 9.81
C VAL A 80 9.33 21.67 10.00
N SER A 81 9.75 21.44 11.24
CA SER A 81 11.00 20.71 11.48
C SER A 81 10.93 19.27 10.99
N ASP A 82 9.77 18.61 11.08
CA ASP A 82 9.61 17.25 10.58
C ASP A 82 9.56 17.17 9.05
N THR A 83 8.90 18.12 8.37
CA THR A 83 8.94 18.19 6.90
C THR A 83 10.32 18.55 6.38
N LEU A 84 11.08 19.38 7.11
CA LEU A 84 12.49 19.66 6.79
C LEU A 84 13.38 18.42 6.92
N ILE A 85 13.20 17.59 7.94
CA ILE A 85 13.93 16.32 8.09
C ILE A 85 13.67 15.41 6.88
N VAL A 86 12.43 15.35 6.41
CA VAL A 86 12.05 14.55 5.23
C VAL A 86 12.59 15.17 3.93
N ALA A 87 12.74 16.49 3.88
CA ALA A 87 13.34 17.19 2.74
C ALA A 87 14.85 16.99 2.63
N LEU A 88 15.56 16.63 3.72
CA LEU A 88 17.02 16.48 3.75
C LEU A 88 17.61 15.65 2.60
N PRO A 89 17.15 14.42 2.30
CA PRO A 89 17.71 13.66 1.18
C PRO A 89 17.59 14.40 -0.16
N PHE A 90 16.48 15.11 -0.39
CA PHE A 90 16.27 15.88 -1.61
C PHE A 90 17.15 17.14 -1.67
N VAL A 91 17.34 17.82 -0.54
CA VAL A 91 18.23 18.98 -0.43
C VAL A 91 19.69 18.57 -0.67
N VAL A 92 20.14 17.48 -0.05
CA VAL A 92 21.50 16.95 -0.25
C VAL A 92 21.72 16.57 -1.71
N LEU A 93 20.77 15.89 -2.35
CA LEU A 93 20.86 15.57 -3.78
C LEU A 93 20.87 16.83 -4.66
N ALA A 94 20.06 17.84 -4.35
CA ALA A 94 20.06 19.09 -5.10
C ALA A 94 21.41 19.82 -5.00
N ILE A 95 22.09 19.74 -3.85
CA ILE A 95 23.46 20.29 -3.69
C ILE A 95 24.47 19.47 -4.50
N ILE A 96 24.44 18.14 -4.40
CA ILE A 96 25.38 17.25 -5.11
C ILE A 96 25.29 17.44 -6.63
N TYR A 97 24.07 17.52 -7.17
CA TYR A 97 23.83 17.69 -8.61
C TYR A 97 23.82 19.16 -9.07
N SER A 98 24.13 20.12 -8.17
CA SER A 98 24.16 21.57 -8.49
C SER A 98 22.83 22.14 -9.03
N ASP A 99 21.71 21.62 -8.55
CA ASP A 99 20.35 22.03 -8.93
C ASP A 99 19.89 23.28 -8.15
N TRP A 100 20.58 24.39 -8.34
CA TRP A 100 20.37 25.63 -7.57
C TRP A 100 18.98 26.23 -7.69
N LEU A 101 18.25 25.94 -8.77
CA LEU A 101 16.85 26.38 -8.94
C LEU A 101 15.90 25.61 -8.01
N PHE A 102 16.10 24.30 -7.86
CA PHE A 102 15.19 23.42 -7.13
C PHE A 102 15.42 23.43 -5.62
N LEU A 103 16.65 23.68 -5.19
CA LEU A 103 17.03 23.79 -3.78
C LEU A 103 16.16 24.78 -2.98
N PRO A 104 16.01 26.07 -3.36
CA PRO A 104 15.17 27.00 -2.62
C PRO A 104 13.69 26.62 -2.69
N ILE A 105 13.23 25.99 -3.78
CA ILE A 105 11.85 25.53 -3.93
C ILE A 105 11.53 24.41 -2.93
N ILE A 106 12.40 23.41 -2.81
CA ILE A 106 12.23 22.30 -1.85
C ILE A 106 12.14 22.83 -0.41
N ILE A 107 13.04 23.76 -0.04
CA ILE A 107 13.05 24.36 1.30
C ILE A 107 11.78 25.19 1.54
N ALA A 108 11.39 26.03 0.57
CA ALA A 108 10.18 26.84 0.69
C ALA A 108 8.94 25.95 0.85
N LEU A 109 8.82 24.90 0.04
CA LEU A 109 7.72 23.94 0.15
C LEU A 109 7.74 23.22 1.51
N ALA A 110 8.90 22.77 2.00
CA ALA A 110 9.00 22.13 3.31
C ALA A 110 8.46 23.02 4.45
N ILE A 111 8.63 24.35 4.34
CA ILE A 111 8.11 25.33 5.29
C ILE A 111 6.60 25.56 5.10
N VAL A 112 6.13 25.67 3.84
CA VAL A 112 4.73 26.01 3.54
C VAL A 112 3.76 24.85 3.80
N PHE A 113 4.14 23.61 3.45
CA PHE A 113 3.29 22.42 3.54
C PHE A 113 2.60 22.23 4.90
N PRO A 114 3.30 22.36 6.05
CA PRO A 114 2.71 22.28 7.39
C PRO A 114 1.58 23.27 7.69
N PHE A 115 1.53 24.41 6.98
CA PHE A 115 0.50 25.43 7.15
C PHE A 115 -0.73 25.17 6.29
N LEU A 116 -0.65 24.28 5.31
CA LEU A 116 -1.79 23.93 4.49
C LEU A 116 -2.88 23.26 5.34
N PRO A 117 -4.15 23.61 5.12
CA PRO A 117 -5.25 22.91 5.78
C PRO A 117 -5.24 21.45 5.33
N ARG A 118 -5.58 20.54 6.25
CA ARG A 118 -5.88 19.16 5.86
C ARG A 118 -7.08 19.23 4.93
N TYR A 119 -7.00 18.51 3.81
CA TYR A 119 -8.14 18.42 2.94
C TYR A 119 -9.13 17.46 3.61
N ASN A 120 -10.10 18.03 4.33
CA ASN A 120 -11.20 17.26 4.87
C ASN A 120 -12.32 17.35 3.86
N SER A 121 -12.26 16.53 2.81
CA SER A 121 -13.45 16.32 2.00
C SER A 121 -14.50 15.69 2.90
N GLY A 122 -15.45 16.49 3.38
CA GLY A 122 -16.71 15.99 3.95
C GLY A 122 -17.53 15.18 2.94
N ILE A 123 -16.99 14.97 1.74
CA ILE A 123 -17.43 14.01 0.74
C ILE A 123 -17.24 12.61 1.35
N THR A 124 -18.33 12.06 1.86
CA THR A 124 -18.45 10.62 2.06
C THR A 124 -18.37 9.97 0.70
N ILE A 125 -17.19 9.43 0.34
CA ILE A 125 -17.06 8.65 -0.90
C ILE A 125 -18.03 7.48 -0.77
N PRO A 126 -19.05 7.40 -1.64
CA PRO A 126 -20.07 6.37 -1.53
C PRO A 126 -19.44 5.00 -1.73
N SER A 127 -20.04 3.99 -1.12
CA SER A 127 -19.68 2.59 -1.37
C SER A 127 -19.77 2.31 -2.86
N PHE A 128 -18.76 1.64 -3.41
CA PHE A 128 -18.80 1.25 -4.81
C PHE A 128 -19.95 0.25 -5.03
N PRO A 129 -20.92 0.53 -5.92
CA PRO A 129 -22.18 -0.21 -5.98
C PRO A 129 -22.02 -1.65 -6.50
N LEU A 130 -20.92 -1.94 -7.20
CA LEU A 130 -20.64 -3.26 -7.78
C LEU A 130 -19.98 -4.24 -6.80
N PHE A 131 -19.63 -3.80 -5.59
CA PHE A 131 -19.09 -4.71 -4.59
C PHE A 131 -20.19 -5.54 -3.93
N LEU A 132 -19.89 -6.82 -3.69
CA LEU A 132 -20.75 -7.69 -2.91
C LEU A 132 -20.94 -7.15 -1.48
N LYS A 133 -22.12 -7.40 -0.92
CA LYS A 133 -22.39 -7.09 0.49
C LYS A 133 -21.40 -7.85 1.37
N GLY A 134 -20.71 -7.13 2.26
CA GLY A 134 -19.72 -7.70 3.17
C GLY A 134 -18.26 -7.54 2.74
N SER A 135 -17.96 -6.99 1.55
CA SER A 135 -16.60 -6.64 1.11
C SER A 135 -16.10 -5.33 1.75
N TYR A 136 -16.10 -5.26 3.09
CA TYR A 136 -15.76 -4.03 3.82
C TYR A 136 -14.29 -3.63 3.60
N GLU A 137 -13.38 -4.60 3.44
CA GLU A 137 -11.95 -4.36 3.19
C GLU A 137 -11.76 -3.56 1.90
N PHE A 138 -12.40 -4.00 0.82
CA PHE A 138 -12.33 -3.35 -0.49
C PHE A 138 -13.08 -2.02 -0.52
N GLN A 139 -14.18 -1.89 0.23
CA GLN A 139 -14.87 -0.60 0.36
C GLN A 139 -14.00 0.43 1.07
N MET A 140 -13.33 0.04 2.16
CA MET A 140 -12.41 0.90 2.88
C MET A 140 -11.20 1.27 2.01
N PHE A 141 -10.60 0.29 1.34
CA PHE A 141 -9.51 0.51 0.40
C PHE A 141 -9.91 1.49 -0.70
N PHE A 142 -11.04 1.27 -1.37
CA PHE A 142 -11.50 2.12 -2.45
C PHE A 142 -11.67 3.58 -1.99
N ARG A 143 -12.24 3.81 -0.80
CA ARG A 143 -12.39 5.17 -0.27
C ARG A 143 -11.04 5.88 -0.03
N LEU A 144 -9.99 5.14 0.32
CA LEU A 144 -8.66 5.69 0.52
C LEU A 144 -7.85 5.81 -0.78
N ALA A 145 -8.08 4.89 -1.72
CA ALA A 145 -7.27 4.71 -2.91
C ALA A 145 -7.94 5.18 -4.20
N VAL A 146 -9.13 5.78 -4.16
CA VAL A 146 -9.86 6.21 -5.38
C VAL A 146 -9.05 7.18 -6.23
N ILE A 147 -8.34 8.13 -5.59
CA ILE A 147 -7.51 9.10 -6.31
C ILE A 147 -6.31 8.39 -6.96
N PRO A 148 -5.47 7.62 -6.23
CA PRO A 148 -4.45 6.79 -6.85
C PRO A 148 -4.97 5.89 -7.97
N TRP A 149 -6.13 5.26 -7.80
CA TRP A 149 -6.74 4.38 -8.79
C TRP A 149 -7.09 5.13 -10.08
N ILE A 150 -7.69 6.34 -9.98
CA ILE A 150 -7.98 7.19 -11.15
C ILE A 150 -6.68 7.63 -11.83
N VAL A 151 -5.65 8.01 -11.07
CA VAL A 151 -4.35 8.41 -11.64
C VAL A 151 -3.70 7.26 -12.41
N LEU A 152 -3.71 6.05 -11.83
CA LEU A 152 -3.21 4.85 -12.49
C LEU A 152 -3.99 4.54 -13.76
N LEU A 153 -5.32 4.69 -13.73
CA LEU A 153 -6.18 4.49 -14.90
C LEU A 153 -5.84 5.48 -16.02
N VAL A 154 -5.68 6.77 -15.70
CA VAL A 154 -5.29 7.79 -16.67
C VAL A 154 -3.91 7.45 -17.26
N MET A 155 -2.95 7.02 -16.44
CA MET A 155 -1.64 6.57 -16.93
C MET A 155 -1.76 5.39 -17.90
N SER A 156 -2.58 4.38 -17.58
CA SER A 156 -2.87 3.26 -18.48
C SER A 156 -3.48 3.72 -19.81
N VAL A 157 -4.43 4.66 -19.79
CA VAL A 157 -5.01 5.23 -21.02
C VAL A 157 -3.97 5.99 -21.82
N THR A 158 -3.11 6.78 -21.17
CA THR A 158 -2.00 7.46 -21.89
C THR A 158 -1.02 6.47 -22.48
N GLY A 159 -0.73 5.36 -21.80
CA GLY A 159 0.09 4.28 -22.33
C GLY A 159 -0.46 3.74 -23.64
N LEU A 160 -1.79 3.52 -23.71
CA LEU A 160 -2.46 3.08 -24.92
C LEU A 160 -2.43 4.14 -26.04
N ILE A 161 -2.70 5.42 -25.73
CA ILE A 161 -2.73 6.51 -26.71
C ILE A 161 -1.35 6.74 -27.37
N TYR A 162 -0.29 6.63 -26.59
CA TYR A 162 1.10 6.79 -27.06
C TYR A 162 1.74 5.48 -27.55
N ASP A 163 0.94 4.41 -27.72
CA ASP A 163 1.39 3.09 -28.16
C ASP A 163 2.55 2.52 -27.31
N ASN A 164 2.54 2.82 -26.02
CA ASN A 164 3.50 2.34 -25.04
C ASN A 164 2.80 1.50 -23.97
N ILE A 165 2.54 0.23 -24.33
CA ILE A 165 1.86 -0.76 -23.48
C ILE A 165 2.54 -0.97 -22.13
N ARG A 166 3.85 -0.74 -22.02
CA ARG A 166 4.61 -0.88 -20.77
C ARG A 166 4.11 0.05 -19.67
N ILE A 167 3.62 1.24 -20.04
CA ILE A 167 3.04 2.17 -19.06
C ILE A 167 1.76 1.55 -18.45
N THR A 168 0.93 0.91 -19.28
CA THR A 168 -0.27 0.21 -18.85
C THR A 168 0.05 -1.00 -17.98
N GLU A 169 1.08 -1.78 -18.34
CA GLU A 169 1.54 -2.93 -17.56
C GLU A 169 2.04 -2.51 -16.16
N VAL A 170 2.87 -1.45 -16.10
CA VAL A 170 3.39 -0.92 -14.84
C VAL A 170 2.26 -0.35 -13.98
N ALA A 171 1.32 0.40 -14.58
CA ALA A 171 0.15 0.90 -13.86
C ALA A 171 -0.74 -0.23 -13.32
N THR A 172 -0.90 -1.31 -14.09
CA THR A 172 -1.64 -2.51 -13.66
C THR A 172 -0.94 -3.21 -12.50
N GLY A 173 0.39 -3.40 -12.57
CA GLY A 173 1.16 -3.95 -11.45
C GLY A 173 1.09 -3.08 -10.19
N MET A 174 1.12 -1.75 -10.34
CA MET A 174 0.98 -0.84 -9.20
C MET A 174 -0.39 -0.93 -8.52
N ILE A 175 -1.49 -1.10 -9.28
CA ILE A 175 -2.81 -1.27 -8.66
C ILE A 175 -2.92 -2.65 -7.98
N CYS A 176 -2.41 -3.71 -8.59
CA CYS A 176 -2.32 -5.04 -7.96
C CYS A 176 -1.57 -4.96 -6.62
N LEU A 177 -0.39 -4.32 -6.59
CA LEU A 177 0.33 -4.08 -5.34
C LEU A 177 -0.50 -3.25 -4.34
N GLY A 178 -1.21 -2.24 -4.84
CA GLY A 178 -2.07 -1.38 -4.02
C GLY A 178 -3.23 -2.14 -3.37
N LEU A 179 -3.87 -3.10 -4.07
CA LEU A 179 -5.05 -3.83 -3.60
C LEU A 179 -4.79 -4.62 -2.32
N MET A 180 -3.57 -5.10 -2.10
CA MET A 180 -3.16 -5.72 -0.83
C MET A 180 -3.34 -4.77 0.37
N GLY A 181 -3.32 -3.46 0.13
CA GLY A 181 -3.64 -2.42 1.11
C GLY A 181 -5.01 -2.59 1.77
N ALA A 182 -5.97 -3.25 1.10
CA ALA A 182 -7.27 -3.59 1.66
C ALA A 182 -7.17 -4.45 2.93
N PHE A 183 -6.12 -5.26 3.05
CA PHE A 183 -5.90 -6.18 4.16
C PHE A 183 -4.91 -5.65 5.20
N SER A 184 -4.53 -4.37 5.12
CA SER A 184 -3.58 -3.75 6.06
C SER A 184 -4.13 -3.56 7.47
N THR A 185 -5.45 -3.67 7.67
CA THR A 185 -6.06 -3.61 9.00
C THR A 185 -6.16 -4.99 9.62
N PRO A 186 -5.78 -5.15 10.91
CA PRO A 186 -5.89 -6.42 11.60
C PRO A 186 -7.38 -6.86 11.66
N PRO A 187 -7.66 -8.16 11.51
CA PRO A 187 -9.01 -8.66 11.52
C PRO A 187 -9.52 -8.70 12.96
N ASP A 188 -10.75 -8.21 13.18
CA ASP A 188 -11.40 -8.38 14.48
C ASP A 188 -11.86 -9.84 14.62
N LYS A 189 -11.46 -10.49 15.71
CA LYS A 189 -11.82 -11.89 15.99
C LYS A 189 -13.33 -12.06 16.13
N ASN A 190 -14.03 -11.02 16.61
CA ASN A 190 -15.48 -11.05 16.78
C ASN A 190 -16.23 -11.16 15.45
N TRP A 191 -15.63 -10.72 14.34
CA TRP A 191 -16.26 -10.83 13.03
C TRP A 191 -16.35 -12.28 12.57
N MET A 192 -15.41 -13.14 12.97
CA MET A 192 -15.40 -14.55 12.59
C MET A 192 -16.56 -15.33 13.23
N LEU A 193 -16.97 -14.94 14.44
CA LEU A 193 -18.07 -15.57 15.19
C LEU A 193 -19.45 -15.39 14.53
N ASN A 194 -19.60 -14.37 13.68
CA ASN A 194 -20.84 -14.11 12.96
C ASN A 194 -21.09 -15.09 11.80
N TYR A 195 -20.13 -15.96 11.49
CA TYR A 195 -20.23 -16.91 10.39
C TYR A 195 -20.63 -18.30 10.90
N ARG A 196 -21.56 -18.94 10.17
CA ARG A 196 -22.10 -20.26 10.53
C ARG A 196 -21.05 -21.37 10.62
N SER A 197 -19.98 -21.30 9.84
CA SER A 197 -18.89 -22.27 9.84
C SER A 197 -17.63 -21.71 9.18
N ALA A 198 -16.48 -22.31 9.47
CA ALA A 198 -15.21 -21.95 8.83
C ALA A 198 -15.25 -22.12 7.29
N LEU A 199 -15.92 -23.16 6.80
CA LEU A 199 -16.08 -23.37 5.35
C LEU A 199 -16.95 -22.26 4.72
N HIS A 200 -18.02 -21.87 5.40
CA HIS A 200 -18.89 -20.80 4.94
C HIS A 200 -18.15 -19.46 4.92
N PHE A 201 -17.34 -19.17 5.95
CA PHE A 201 -16.47 -18.01 5.99
C PHE A 201 -15.52 -17.96 4.78
N LEU A 202 -14.78 -19.05 4.54
CA LEU A 202 -13.83 -19.13 3.43
C LEU A 202 -14.50 -18.90 2.08
N LYS A 203 -15.63 -19.58 1.82
CA LYS A 203 -16.36 -19.43 0.56
C LYS A 203 -16.82 -17.99 0.34
N MET A 204 -17.40 -17.36 1.36
CA MET A 204 -17.87 -15.99 1.26
C MET A 204 -16.72 -15.02 1.01
N LYS A 205 -15.57 -15.21 1.68
CA LYS A 205 -14.39 -14.35 1.51
C LYS A 205 -13.75 -14.51 0.14
N THR A 206 -13.57 -15.73 -0.36
CA THR A 206 -13.00 -15.95 -1.70
C THR A 206 -13.88 -15.36 -2.80
N GLU A 207 -15.20 -15.50 -2.69
CA GLU A 207 -16.16 -14.90 -3.64
C GLU A 207 -16.11 -13.37 -3.59
N GLN A 208 -16.10 -12.78 -2.39
CA GLN A 208 -15.98 -11.34 -2.18
C GLN A 208 -14.67 -10.78 -2.76
N ILE A 209 -13.55 -11.49 -2.56
CA ILE A 209 -12.23 -11.10 -3.08
C ILE A 209 -12.24 -11.15 -4.61
N ALA A 210 -12.68 -12.26 -5.20
CA ALA A 210 -12.71 -12.44 -6.66
C ALA A 210 -13.57 -11.37 -7.35
N VAL A 211 -14.77 -11.10 -6.84
CA VAL A 211 -15.64 -10.07 -7.44
C VAL A 211 -15.06 -8.68 -7.25
N ALA A 212 -14.55 -8.34 -6.06
CA ALA A 212 -14.02 -7.01 -5.80
C ALA A 212 -12.71 -6.73 -6.57
N SER A 213 -11.78 -7.69 -6.62
CA SER A 213 -10.56 -7.58 -7.43
C SER A 213 -10.91 -7.46 -8.91
N GLY A 214 -11.85 -8.29 -9.40
CA GLY A 214 -12.32 -8.25 -10.78
C GLY A 214 -12.88 -6.89 -11.15
N VAL A 215 -13.78 -6.34 -10.34
CA VAL A 215 -14.37 -5.01 -10.56
C VAL A 215 -13.32 -3.90 -10.61
N LEU A 216 -12.33 -3.92 -9.71
CA LEU A 216 -11.29 -2.88 -9.64
C LEU A 216 -10.23 -3.00 -10.75
N LEU A 217 -9.95 -4.22 -11.20
CA LEU A 217 -8.95 -4.49 -12.24
C LEU A 217 -9.52 -4.46 -13.65
N LEU A 218 -10.82 -4.72 -13.83
CA LEU A 218 -11.47 -4.82 -15.14
C LEU A 218 -11.08 -3.70 -16.13
N PRO A 219 -11.11 -2.40 -15.77
CA PRO A 219 -10.72 -1.37 -16.72
C PRO A 219 -9.24 -1.44 -17.13
N PHE A 220 -8.34 -1.88 -16.24
CA PHE A 220 -6.92 -2.11 -16.56
C PHE A 220 -6.74 -3.32 -17.48
N LEU A 221 -7.46 -4.42 -17.20
CA LEU A 221 -7.44 -5.63 -18.01
C LEU A 221 -7.94 -5.37 -19.43
N VAL A 222 -9.00 -4.56 -19.58
CA VAL A 222 -9.50 -4.13 -20.89
C VAL A 222 -8.45 -3.30 -21.63
N LEU A 223 -7.77 -2.37 -20.95
CA LEU A 223 -6.70 -1.58 -21.57
C LEU A 223 -5.49 -2.42 -22.00
N LEU A 224 -5.14 -3.48 -21.25
CA LEU A 224 -4.11 -4.44 -21.67
C LEU A 224 -4.51 -5.20 -22.93
N LEU A 225 -5.76 -5.68 -23.01
CA LEU A 225 -6.29 -6.35 -24.21
C LEU A 225 -6.27 -5.42 -25.43
N LEU A 226 -6.72 -4.17 -25.26
CA LEU A 226 -6.72 -3.17 -26.34
C LEU A 226 -5.29 -2.82 -26.80
N GLY A 227 -4.32 -2.88 -25.88
CA GLY A 227 -2.90 -2.71 -26.18
C GLY A 227 -2.20 -3.94 -26.77
N GLY A 228 -2.96 -4.98 -27.15
CA GLY A 228 -2.44 -6.14 -27.87
C GLY A 228 -1.90 -7.27 -26.98
N VAL A 229 -2.08 -7.21 -25.66
CA VAL A 229 -1.70 -8.31 -24.77
C VAL A 229 -2.65 -9.49 -24.98
N SER A 230 -2.10 -10.72 -24.99
CA SER A 230 -2.90 -11.93 -25.22
C SER A 230 -3.98 -12.10 -24.15
N TRP A 231 -5.17 -12.58 -24.56
CA TRP A 231 -6.27 -12.82 -23.63
C TRP A 231 -5.91 -13.82 -22.53
N VAL A 232 -5.05 -14.80 -22.83
CA VAL A 232 -4.54 -15.78 -21.88
C VAL A 232 -3.73 -15.07 -20.78
N SER A 233 -2.81 -14.20 -21.18
CA SER A 233 -1.98 -13.44 -20.22
C SER A 233 -2.83 -12.54 -19.33
N VAL A 234 -3.85 -11.88 -19.88
CA VAL A 234 -4.77 -11.03 -19.10
C VAL A 234 -5.56 -11.84 -18.08
N VAL A 235 -6.02 -13.05 -18.45
CA VAL A 235 -6.66 -13.97 -17.51
C VAL A 235 -5.68 -14.43 -16.43
N CYS A 236 -4.44 -14.74 -16.79
CA CYS A 236 -3.39 -15.11 -15.83
C CYS A 236 -3.11 -13.97 -14.83
N VAL A 237 -3.07 -12.70 -15.27
CA VAL A 237 -2.93 -11.54 -14.37
C VAL A 237 -4.07 -11.51 -13.35
N TYR A 238 -5.31 -11.63 -13.80
CA TYR A 238 -6.47 -11.62 -12.91
C TYR A 238 -6.47 -12.79 -11.91
N LEU A 239 -6.14 -14.00 -12.37
CA LEU A 239 -6.08 -15.19 -11.53
C LEU A 239 -4.94 -15.09 -10.52
N ALA A 240 -3.74 -14.70 -10.95
CA ALA A 240 -2.58 -14.54 -10.06
C ALA A 240 -2.86 -13.52 -8.95
N GLU A 241 -3.46 -12.38 -9.29
CA GLU A 241 -3.81 -11.36 -8.31
C GLU A 241 -4.90 -11.83 -7.36
N THR A 242 -5.95 -12.50 -7.85
CA THR A 242 -7.02 -13.03 -7.00
C THR A 242 -6.49 -14.10 -6.04
N ILE A 243 -5.61 -14.99 -6.52
CA ILE A 243 -4.94 -16.00 -5.69
C ILE A 243 -4.14 -15.30 -4.58
N LEU A 244 -3.29 -14.33 -4.95
CA LEU A 244 -2.47 -13.58 -4.00
C LEU A 244 -3.33 -12.91 -2.92
N LEU A 245 -4.41 -12.20 -3.30
CA LEU A 245 -5.28 -11.53 -2.34
C LEU A 245 -5.95 -12.51 -1.36
N ILE A 246 -6.31 -13.72 -1.81
CA ILE A 246 -6.82 -14.76 -0.91
C ILE A 246 -5.71 -15.24 0.04
N GLU A 247 -4.49 -15.45 -0.45
CA GLU A 247 -3.35 -15.82 0.39
C GLU A 247 -3.06 -14.77 1.46
N VAL A 248 -3.06 -13.47 1.09
CA VAL A 248 -2.88 -12.35 2.03
C VAL A 248 -3.98 -12.34 3.09
N GLU A 249 -5.24 -12.51 2.68
CA GLU A 249 -6.36 -12.54 3.61
C GLU A 249 -6.23 -13.69 4.63
N MET A 250 -5.83 -14.87 4.19
CA MET A 250 -5.66 -16.02 5.09
C MET A 250 -4.42 -15.91 5.98
N LEU A 251 -3.33 -15.33 5.46
CA LEU A 251 -2.13 -15.03 6.26
C LEU A 251 -2.44 -14.08 7.41
N ARG A 252 -3.33 -13.12 7.16
CA ARG A 252 -3.76 -12.14 8.15
C ARG A 252 -4.36 -12.80 9.41
N PHE A 253 -5.09 -13.91 9.25
CA PHE A 253 -5.66 -14.66 10.38
C PHE A 253 -4.64 -15.57 11.05
N THR A 254 -3.85 -16.30 10.25
CA THR A 254 -2.90 -17.30 10.77
C THR A 254 -1.69 -16.68 11.47
N MET A 255 -1.30 -15.47 11.08
CA MET A 255 -0.14 -14.74 11.63
C MET A 255 -0.51 -13.39 12.24
N ALA A 256 -1.76 -13.23 12.72
CA ALA A 256 -2.27 -11.98 13.30
C ALA A 256 -1.37 -11.43 14.42
N ASP A 257 -0.82 -12.30 15.26
CA ASP A 257 -0.02 -11.93 16.43
C ASP A 257 1.42 -11.55 16.08
N ASN A 258 1.89 -11.85 14.85
CA ASN A 258 3.26 -11.61 14.42
C ASN A 258 3.32 -10.98 13.02
N GLN A 259 3.13 -9.65 13.00
CA GLN A 259 3.19 -8.84 11.78
C GLN A 259 4.50 -8.99 11.00
N LEU A 260 5.61 -9.29 11.68
CA LEU A 260 6.91 -9.50 11.03
C LEU A 260 6.94 -10.78 10.20
N MET A 261 6.47 -11.88 10.79
CA MET A 261 6.36 -13.16 10.08
C MET A 261 5.42 -13.04 8.89
N MET A 262 4.33 -12.28 9.04
CA MET A 262 3.41 -11.99 7.94
C MET A 262 4.12 -11.29 6.77
N ILE A 263 4.93 -10.24 7.04
CA ILE A 263 5.70 -9.54 6.00
C ILE A 263 6.73 -10.47 5.35
N PHE A 264 7.45 -11.28 6.15
CA PHE A 264 8.44 -12.23 5.63
C PHE A 264 7.84 -13.27 4.68
N VAL A 265 6.60 -13.69 4.93
CA VAL A 265 5.88 -14.63 4.04
C VAL A 265 5.23 -13.89 2.86
N LEU A 266 4.76 -12.66 3.06
CA LEU A 266 4.12 -11.87 2.01
C LEU A 266 5.08 -11.52 0.86
N VAL A 267 6.31 -11.10 1.15
CA VAL A 267 7.29 -10.73 0.13
C VAL A 267 7.53 -11.85 -0.90
N PRO A 268 7.86 -13.09 -0.53
CA PRO A 268 8.04 -14.17 -1.50
C PRO A 268 6.73 -14.53 -2.21
N LEU A 269 5.56 -14.43 -1.58
CA LEU A 269 4.28 -14.66 -2.25
C LEU A 269 4.01 -13.65 -3.36
N ILE A 270 4.33 -12.38 -3.14
CA ILE A 270 4.27 -11.35 -4.18
C ILE A 270 5.11 -11.78 -5.38
N PHE A 271 6.37 -12.18 -5.16
CA PHE A 271 7.22 -12.65 -6.24
C PHE A 271 6.62 -13.86 -6.97
N VAL A 272 6.16 -14.88 -6.24
CA VAL A 272 5.53 -16.07 -6.83
C VAL A 272 4.31 -15.68 -7.68
N ALA A 273 3.45 -14.79 -7.19
CA ALA A 273 2.29 -14.31 -7.93
C ALA A 273 2.70 -13.59 -9.23
N TYR A 274 3.64 -12.66 -9.19
CA TYR A 274 4.08 -11.96 -10.41
C TYR A 274 4.78 -12.88 -11.41
N PHE A 275 5.61 -13.81 -10.96
CA PHE A 275 6.25 -14.80 -11.84
C PHE A 275 5.24 -15.80 -12.42
N SER A 276 4.14 -16.08 -11.71
CA SER A 276 3.11 -17.01 -12.19
C SER A 276 2.38 -16.55 -13.46
N ILE A 277 2.38 -15.24 -13.73
CA ILE A 277 1.74 -14.66 -14.93
C ILE A 277 2.43 -15.15 -16.22
N GLY A 278 3.76 -15.33 -16.19
CA GLY A 278 4.55 -15.71 -17.35
C GLY A 278 5.06 -17.15 -17.34
N ILE A 279 5.12 -17.81 -16.18
CA ILE A 279 5.73 -19.13 -16.02
C ILE A 279 4.69 -20.13 -15.48
N PRO A 280 4.21 -21.08 -16.30
CA PRO A 280 3.18 -22.04 -15.89
C PRO A 280 3.53 -22.86 -14.65
N TYR A 281 4.79 -23.27 -14.50
CA TYR A 281 5.25 -24.04 -13.33
C TYR A 281 5.12 -23.23 -12.02
N VAL A 282 5.35 -21.92 -12.08
CA VAL A 282 5.21 -21.03 -10.93
C VAL A 282 3.72 -20.80 -10.61
N PHE A 283 2.85 -20.81 -11.62
CA PHE A 283 1.41 -20.80 -11.40
C PHE A 283 0.92 -22.02 -10.64
N ILE A 284 1.39 -23.23 -10.98
CA ILE A 284 1.09 -24.44 -10.21
C ILE A 284 1.56 -24.29 -8.76
N LEU A 285 2.77 -23.76 -8.55
CA LEU A 285 3.28 -23.46 -7.21
C LEU A 285 2.37 -22.49 -6.44
N SER A 286 1.90 -21.42 -7.08
CA SER A 286 0.97 -20.46 -6.45
C SER A 286 -0.34 -21.12 -6.00
N VAL A 287 -0.90 -22.02 -6.82
CA VAL A 287 -2.13 -22.76 -6.49
C VAL A 287 -1.90 -23.73 -5.33
N MET A 288 -0.72 -24.37 -5.27
CA MET A 288 -0.35 -25.25 -4.16
C MET A 288 -0.18 -24.47 -2.84
N LEU A 289 0.45 -23.29 -2.90
CA LEU A 289 0.61 -22.40 -1.75
C LEU A 289 -0.75 -21.90 -1.26
N LEU A 290 -1.63 -21.48 -2.16
CA LEU A 290 -3.01 -21.13 -1.84
C LEU A 290 -3.71 -22.25 -1.08
N ALA A 291 -3.65 -23.49 -1.57
CA ALA A 291 -4.29 -24.63 -0.92
C ALA A 291 -3.75 -24.86 0.50
N TRP A 292 -2.43 -24.74 0.68
CA TRP A 292 -1.79 -24.89 1.99
C TRP A 292 -2.17 -23.77 2.97
N ILE A 293 -2.12 -22.51 2.53
CA ILE A 293 -2.49 -21.34 3.35
C ILE A 293 -3.98 -21.38 3.69
N MET A 294 -4.85 -21.72 2.73
CA MET A 294 -6.28 -21.91 2.96
C MET A 294 -6.57 -23.01 3.97
N PHE A 295 -5.85 -24.12 3.93
CA PHE A 295 -5.97 -25.18 4.93
C PHE A 295 -5.56 -24.71 6.33
N LYS A 296 -4.46 -23.95 6.44
CA LYS A 296 -4.03 -23.33 7.70
C LYS A 296 -5.05 -22.32 8.22
N GLY A 297 -5.58 -21.48 7.34
CA GLY A 297 -6.65 -20.52 7.65
C GLY A 297 -7.91 -21.23 8.14
N TYR A 298 -8.35 -22.28 7.45
CA TYR A 298 -9.48 -23.11 7.85
C TYR A 298 -9.31 -23.66 9.27
N SER A 299 -8.16 -24.28 9.56
CA SER A 299 -7.89 -24.87 10.87
C SER A 299 -7.86 -23.83 11.99
N TYR A 300 -7.32 -22.63 11.72
CA TYR A 300 -7.35 -21.54 12.69
C TYR A 300 -8.78 -21.07 12.96
N ILE A 301 -9.56 -20.80 11.90
CA ILE A 301 -10.93 -20.31 12.02
C ILE A 301 -11.82 -21.35 12.69
N SER A 302 -11.67 -22.64 12.35
CA SER A 302 -12.43 -23.70 13.00
C SER A 302 -12.15 -23.76 14.50
N ASN A 303 -10.91 -23.57 14.92
CA ASN A 303 -10.55 -23.56 16.34
C ASN A 303 -11.13 -22.36 17.10
N VAL A 304 -11.33 -21.22 16.42
CA VAL A 304 -11.97 -20.03 17.01
C VAL A 304 -13.49 -20.19 17.07
N VAL A 305 -14.10 -20.74 16.02
CA VAL A 305 -15.57 -20.87 15.92
C VAL A 305 -16.13 -22.05 16.73
N ILE A 306 -15.33 -23.09 17.03
CA ILE A 306 -15.77 -24.30 17.75
C ILE A 306 -15.53 -24.23 19.26
N ASN A 307 -14.57 -23.41 19.72
CA ASN A 307 -14.19 -23.36 21.14
C ASN A 307 -14.83 -22.21 21.94
N ASP A 308 -15.75 -21.45 21.32
CA ASP A 308 -16.68 -20.51 21.97
C ASP A 308 -18.12 -21.01 21.78
#